data_AF-A0AA50V715-F1
#
_entry.id   AF-A0AA50V715-F1
#
_cell.length_a   1.000
_cell.length_b   1.000
_cell.length_c   1.000
_cell.angle_alpha   90.00
_cell.angle_beta   90.00
_cell.angle_gamma   90.00
#
_symmetry.space_group_name_H-M   'P 1'
#
loop_
_entity.id
_entity.type
_entity.pdbx_description
1 polymer ?
#
loop_
_entity_poly.entity_id
_entity_poly.type
_entity_poly.pdbx_seq_one_letter_code
_entity_poly.pdbx_strand_id
1 'polypeptide(L)' 'VNQLKELIQRVDRPLHEHLQRHGVDYLQFSFRWMNNLLTREIPAACAIRLWDTYLAESDGFAAFQLYVCAAFLL' A
#
# COMPACT_ATOMS: atom_id res chain seq x y z
N VAL A 1 0.89 -8.47 2.10
CA VAL A 1 -0.35 -8.18 2.86
C VAL A 1 -0.08 -8.10 4.36
N ASN A 2 0.44 -9.15 5.01
CA ASN A 2 0.75 -9.12 6.45
C ASN A 2 1.67 -7.96 6.85
N GLN A 3 2.68 -7.64 6.03
CA GLN A 3 3.58 -6.52 6.28
C GLN A 3 2.89 -5.15 6.27
N LEU A 4 1.82 -4.95 5.48
CA LEU A 4 1.07 -3.68 5.47
C LEU A 4 0.27 -3.52 6.76
N LYS A 5 -0.36 -4.60 7.21
CA LYS A 5 -1.09 -4.64 8.48
C LYS A 5 -0.15 -4.31 9.66
N GLU A 6 1.01 -4.97 9.72
CA GLU A 6 2.03 -4.74 10.75
C GLU A 6 2.57 -3.31 10.71
N LEU A 7 2.82 -2.77 9.51
CA LEU A 7 3.29 -1.40 9.34
C LEU A 7 2.25 -0.41 9.85
N ILE A 8 1.00 -0.48 9.38
CA ILE A 8 -0.08 0.43 9.81
C ILE A 8 -0.34 0.31 11.31
N GLN A 9 -0.32 -0.90 11.88
CA GLN A 9 -0.43 -1.06 13.33
C GLN A 9 0.64 -0.29 14.12
N ARG A 10 1.85 -0.16 13.57
CA ARG A 10 2.97 0.56 14.18
C ARG A 10 2.93 2.07 13.94
N VAL A 11 2.54 2.53 12.75
CA VAL A 11 2.53 3.97 12.40
C VAL A 11 1.20 4.68 12.67
N ASP A 12 0.06 3.98 12.57
CA ASP A 12 -1.28 4.52 12.84
C ASP A 12 -2.20 3.46 13.49
N ARG A 13 -2.04 3.33 14.81
CA ARG A 13 -2.83 2.42 15.62
C ARG A 13 -4.34 2.74 15.61
N PRO A 14 -4.79 4.00 15.71
CA PRO A 14 -6.21 4.33 15.59
C PRO A 14 -6.85 3.83 14.28
N LEU A 15 -6.19 4.00 13.14
CA LEU A 15 -6.66 3.48 11.85
C LEU A 15 -6.72 1.95 11.84
N HIS A 16 -5.68 1.29 12.34
CA HIS A 16 -5.66 -0.16 12.45
C HIS A 16 -6.83 -0.70 13.28
N GLU A 17 -7.07 -0.13 14.47
CA GLU A 17 -8.16 -0.51 15.36
C GLU A 17 -9.54 -0.20 14.75
N HIS A 18 -9.66 0.89 13.99
CA HIS A 18 -10.88 1.22 13.26
C HIS A 18 -11.23 0.15 12.22
N LEU A 19 -10.26 -0.28 11.39
CA LEU A 19 -10.47 -1.34 10.40
C LEU A 19 -10.87 -2.67 11.06
N GLN A 20 -10.18 -3.04 12.15
CA GLN A 20 -10.52 -4.24 12.92
C GLN A 20 -11.93 -4.19 13.51
N ARG A 21 -12.32 -3.05 14.09
CA ARG A 21 -13.64 -2.85 14.69
C ARG A 21 -14.77 -3.03 13.67
N HIS A 22 -14.52 -2.69 12.41
CA HIS A 22 -15.49 -2.83 11.32
C HIS A 22 -15.34 -4.15 10.54
N GLY A 23 -14.47 -5.06 10.99
CA GLY A 23 -14.26 -6.35 10.33
C GLY A 23 -13.63 -6.26 8.94
N VAL A 24 -12.90 -5.18 8.65
CA VAL A 24 -12.20 -4.99 7.37
C VAL A 24 -10.83 -5.64 7.45
N ASP A 25 -10.62 -6.69 6.65
CA ASP A 25 -9.32 -7.35 6.53
C ASP A 25 -8.47 -6.64 5.47
N TYR A 26 -7.19 -6.43 5.77
CA TYR A 26 -6.22 -5.85 4.84
C TYR A 26 -6.16 -6.59 3.50
N LEU A 27 -6.39 -7.92 3.49
CA LEU A 27 -6.38 -8.70 2.26
C LEU A 27 -7.47 -8.25 1.27
N GLN A 28 -8.63 -7.80 1.76
CA GLN A 28 -9.79 -7.45 0.94
C GLN A 28 -9.50 -6.29 -0.03
N PHE A 29 -8.65 -5.33 0.37
CA PHE A 29 -8.29 -4.19 -0.48
C PHE A 29 -6.83 -4.28 -0.97
N SER A 30 -5.88 -4.63 -0.10
CA SER A 30 -4.45 -4.48 -0.41
C SER A 30 -3.91 -5.54 -1.36
N PHE A 31 -4.60 -6.67 -1.54
CA PHE A 31 -4.20 -7.67 -2.54
C PHE A 31 -4.19 -7.07 -3.95
N ARG A 32 -5.25 -6.34 -4.29
CA ARG A 32 -5.35 -5.67 -5.60
C ARG A 32 -4.28 -4.59 -5.75
N TRP A 33 -4.00 -3.85 -4.68
CA TRP A 33 -2.98 -2.80 -4.67
C TRP A 33 -1.58 -3.35 -4.93
N MET A 34 -1.19 -4.41 -4.21
CA MET A 34 0.12 -5.03 -4.32
C MET A 34 0.31 -5.72 -5.68
N ASN A 35 -0.70 -6.44 -6.17
CA ASN A 35 -0.57 -7.18 -7.43
C ASN A 35 -0.61 -6.30 -8.68
N ASN A 36 -1.35 -5.19 -8.63
CA ASN A 36 -1.52 -4.30 -9.78
C ASN A 36 -0.74 -2.99 -9.61
N LEU A 37 0.14 -2.88 -8.61
CA LEU A 37 0.96 -1.70 -8.34
C LEU A 37 0.15 -0.40 -8.34
N LEU A 38 -1.00 -0.44 -7.65
CA LEU A 38 -1.99 0.64 -7.55
C LEU A 38 -2.60 1.16 -8.87
N THR A 39 -2.29 0.58 -10.04
CA THR A 39 -2.84 1.03 -11.34
C THR A 39 -4.37 1.01 -11.45
N ARG A 40 -5.03 0.26 -10.56
CA ARG A 40 -6.50 0.18 -10.47
C ARG A 40 -7.10 1.23 -9.54
N GLU A 41 -6.29 1.94 -8.78
CA GLU A 41 -6.71 2.95 -7.78
C GLU A 41 -6.37 4.38 -8.21
N ILE A 42 -5.40 4.56 -9.11
CA ILE A 42 -4.94 5.89 -9.57
C ILE A 42 -5.03 6.02 -11.11
N PRO A 43 -5.16 7.25 -11.64
CA PRO A 43 -5.13 7.48 -13.09
C PRO A 43 -3.83 7.00 -13.74
N ALA A 44 -3.91 6.63 -15.03
CA ALA A 44 -2.77 6.10 -15.78
C ALA A 44 -1.53 7.02 -15.75
N ALA A 45 -1.72 8.34 -15.87
CA ALA A 45 -0.61 9.30 -15.80
C ALA A 45 0.11 9.28 -14.43
N CYS A 46 -0.64 9.11 -13.33
CA CYS A 46 -0.07 8.99 -11.99
C CYS A 46 0.65 7.65 -11.81
N ALA A 47 0.11 6.57 -12.38
CA ALA A 47 0.75 5.26 -12.35
C ALA A 47 2.10 5.28 -13.09
N ILE A 48 2.17 5.87 -14.28
CA ILE A 48 3.42 6.04 -15.03
C ILE A 48 4.44 6.81 -14.18
N ARG A 49 4.05 7.94 -13.60
CA ARG A 49 4.94 8.73 -12.74
C ARG A 49 5.41 7.96 -11.51
N LEU A 50 4.56 7.15 -10.88
CA LEU A 50 4.93 6.31 -9.75
C LEU A 50 5.95 5.25 -10.19
N TRP A 51 5.75 4.66 -11.37
CA TRP A 51 6.65 3.66 -11.94
C TRP A 51 8.02 4.22 -12.28
N ASP A 52 8.14 5.49 -12.67
CA ASP A 52 9.45 6.14 -12.86
C ASP A 52 10.29 6.04 -11.58
N THR A 53 9.68 6.26 -10.41
CA THR A 53 10.37 6.11 -9.13
C THR A 53 10.64 4.64 -8.80
N TYR A 54 9.71 3.73 -9.12
CA TYR A 54 9.93 2.30 -8.94
C TYR A 54 11.12 1.75 -9.73
N LEU A 55 11.32 2.23 -10.95
CA LEU A 55 12.46 1.85 -11.79
C LEU A 55 13.77 2.51 -11.36
N ALA A 56 13.71 3.66 -10.67
CA ALA A 56 14.88 4.34 -10.13
C ALA A 56 15.38 3.73 -8.81
N GLU A 57 14.51 3.02 -8.08
CA GLU A 57 14.86 2.34 -6.82
C GLU A 57 15.66 1.06 -7.09
N SER A 58 16.95 1.06 -6.72
CA SER A 58 17.92 0.05 -7.17
C SER A 58 17.78 -1.32 -6.51
N ASP A 59 17.31 -1.41 -5.25
CA ASP A 59 17.19 -2.68 -4.51
C ASP A 59 15.96 -2.74 -3.58
N GLY A 60 15.04 -1.79 -3.74
CA GLY A 60 14.00 -1.50 -2.75
C GLY A 60 12.57 -1.73 -3.22
N PHE A 61 12.31 -2.12 -4.47
CA PHE A 61 10.97 -2.03 -5.07
C PHE A 61 9.84 -2.60 -4.18
N ALA A 62 10.00 -3.84 -3.69
CA ALA A 62 8.96 -4.48 -2.88
C ALA A 62 8.74 -3.77 -1.53
N ALA A 63 9.82 -3.29 -0.91
CA ALA A 63 9.74 -2.50 0.32
C ALA A 63 9.15 -1.12 0.04
N PHE A 64 9.57 -0.46 -1.04
CA PHE A 64 9.07 0.85 -1.45
C PHE A 64 7.58 0.80 -1.80
N GLN A 65 7.13 -0.20 -2.56
CA GLN A 65 5.70 -0.44 -2.84
C GLN A 65 4.89 -0.65 -1.55
N LEU A 66 5.46 -1.33 -0.55
CA LEU A 66 4.81 -1.48 0.76
C LEU A 66 4.60 -0.12 1.45
N TYR A 67 5.63 0.75 1.45
CA TYR A 67 5.52 2.10 2.00
C TYR A 67 4.58 3.00 1.19
N VAL A 68 4.55 2.87 -0.14
CA VAL A 68 3.58 3.59 -0.98
C VAL A 68 2.16 3.15 -0.66
N CYS A 69 1.89 1.84 -0.53
CA CYS A 69 0.59 1.33 -0.10
C CYS A 69 0.19 1.84 1.29
N ALA A 70 1.15 1.97 2.22
CA ALA A 70 0.89 2.51 3.55
C ALA A 70 0.54 4.00 3.47
N ALA A 71 1.32 4.79 2.74
CA ALA A 71 1.08 6.22 2.53
C ALA A 71 -0.23 6.50 1.78
N PHE A 72 -0.68 5.58 0.91
CA PHE A 72 -1.98 5.67 0.23
C PHE A 72 -3.18 5.40 1.14
N LEU A 73 -2.98 4.62 2.21
CA LEU A 73 -4.03 4.24 3.16
C LEU A 73 -4.21 5.24 4.31
N LEU A 74 -3.12 5.91 4.71
CA LEU A 74 -3.11 6.98 5.70
C LEU A 74 -3.80 8.25 5.18
#